data_AF-A0A6H9XLA6-F1
#
_entry.id   AF-A0A6H9XLA6-F1
#
_cell.length_a   1.000
_cell.length_b   1.000
_cell.length_c   1.000
_cell.angle_alpha   90.00
_cell.angle_beta   90.00
_cell.angle_gamma   90.00
#
_symmetry.space_group_name_H-M   'P 1'
#
loop_
_entity.id
_entity.type
_entity.pdbx_description
1 polymer ?
#
loop_
_entity_poly.entity_id
_entity_poly.type
_entity_poly.pdbx_seq_one_letter_code
_entity_poly.pdbx_strand_id
1 'polypeptide(L)'
;MTVQESISLCCISCFVCRFDALPAAKQRYLERLSETRKKYEVVLASEQVYNLGQSDMLFELLLKEIVAFGEPLSEEEKEEYSTFMVNTIVSVPKDDNDDAAWGLIDLLEMDYADEFPAVFPSHTRVITMSPTGQETPGFTFQ
;
A
#
# COMPACT_ATOMS: atom_id res chain seq x y z
N MET A 1 35.20 3.64 3.66
CA MET A 1 33.80 3.17 3.59
C MET A 1 32.97 4.39 3.28
N THR A 2 32.49 4.52 2.05
CA THR A 2 31.55 5.58 1.66
C THR A 2 30.22 5.27 2.34
N VAL A 3 29.73 6.18 3.18
CA VAL A 3 28.37 6.08 3.72
C VAL A 3 27.44 6.29 2.53
N GLN A 4 26.67 5.25 2.18
CA GLN A 4 25.64 5.38 1.15
C GLN A 4 24.54 6.29 1.72
N GLU A 5 24.24 7.37 1.01
CA GLU A 5 23.18 8.30 1.40
C GLU A 5 21.84 7.56 1.36
N SER A 6 20.98 7.77 2.37
CA SER A 6 19.64 7.19 2.44
C SER A 6 18.58 8.26 2.26
N ILE A 7 17.47 7.91 1.62
CA ILE A 7 16.28 8.75 1.51
C ILE A 7 15.11 8.10 2.24
N SER A 8 14.16 8.92 2.70
CA SER A 8 12.93 8.44 3.32
C SER A 8 11.78 8.47 2.32
N LEU A 9 11.06 7.38 2.20
CA LEU A 9 9.91 7.22 1.32
C LEU A 9 8.65 6.99 2.16
N CYS A 10 7.62 7.81 1.94
CA CYS A 10 6.28 7.61 2.45
C CYS A 10 5.49 6.75 1.46
N CYS A 11 5.07 5.57 1.91
CA CYS A 11 4.26 4.63 1.17
C CYS A 11 2.84 4.72 1.70
N ILE A 12 1.90 5.15 0.86
CA ILE A 12 0.47 5.21 1.16
C ILE A 12 -0.17 4.01 0.46
N SER A 13 -0.59 3.02 1.24
CA SER A 13 -1.22 1.80 0.73
C SER A 13 -2.72 1.85 1.02
N CYS A 14 -3.51 1.81 -0.04
CA CYS A 14 -4.96 1.69 0.04
C CYS A 14 -5.36 0.27 -0.37
N PHE A 15 -6.29 -0.35 0.35
CA PHE A 15 -6.80 -1.68 0.02
C PHE A 15 -8.32 -1.76 0.21
N VAL A 16 -8.97 -2.64 -0.54
CA VAL A 16 -10.41 -2.89 -0.40
C VAL A 16 -10.62 -4.25 0.26
N CYS A 17 -11.49 -4.29 1.26
CA CYS A 17 -11.95 -5.55 1.83
C CYS A 17 -13.35 -5.39 2.45
N ARG A 18 -13.98 -6.52 2.75
CA ARG A 18 -15.17 -6.56 3.61
C ARG A 18 -14.83 -6.12 5.03
N PHE A 19 -15.78 -5.54 5.75
CA PHE A 19 -15.57 -5.14 7.15
C PHE A 19 -15.21 -6.31 8.08
N ASP A 20 -15.83 -7.48 7.87
CA ASP A 20 -15.57 -8.69 8.66
C ASP A 20 -14.18 -9.31 8.39
N ALA A 21 -13.63 -9.09 7.19
CA ALA A 21 -12.31 -9.54 6.77
C ALA A 21 -11.18 -8.58 7.19
N LEU A 22 -11.50 -7.41 7.74
CA LEU A 22 -10.51 -6.40 8.12
C LEU A 22 -9.39 -6.90 9.06
N PRO A 23 -9.67 -7.75 10.07
CA PRO A 23 -8.60 -8.34 10.89
C PRO A 23 -7.60 -9.16 10.08
N ALA A 24 -8.07 -9.92 9.07
CA ALA A 24 -7.22 -10.71 8.20
C ALA A 24 -6.42 -9.82 7.23
N ALA A 25 -7.03 -8.77 6.68
CA ALA A 25 -6.34 -7.79 5.86
C ALA A 25 -5.20 -7.10 6.66
N LYS A 26 -5.45 -6.69 7.90
CA LYS A 26 -4.42 -6.14 8.78
C LYS A 26 -3.26 -7.12 9.01
N GLN A 27 -3.59 -8.39 9.23
CA GLN A 27 -2.58 -9.44 9.39
C GLN A 27 -1.73 -9.60 8.13
N ARG A 28 -2.34 -9.59 6.94
CA ARG A 28 -1.62 -9.63 5.66
C ARG A 28 -0.67 -8.43 5.51
N TYR A 29 -1.13 -7.22 5.83
CA TYR A 29 -0.27 -6.04 5.83
C TYR A 29 0.93 -6.17 6.78
N LEU A 30 0.73 -6.73 7.99
CA LEU A 30 1.84 -6.99 8.93
C LEU A 30 2.85 -8.01 8.38
N GLU A 31 2.39 -9.02 7.63
CA GLU A 31 3.26 -9.98 6.94
C GLU A 31 4.09 -9.30 5.85
N ARG A 32 3.46 -8.47 5.00
CA ARG A 32 4.16 -7.66 3.99
C ARG A 32 5.20 -6.73 4.63
N LEU A 33 4.86 -6.06 5.73
CA LEU A 33 5.82 -5.27 6.50
C LEU A 33 6.98 -6.10 7.05
N SER A 34 6.74 -7.36 7.44
CA SER A 34 7.82 -8.24 7.90
C SER A 34 8.81 -8.53 6.78
N GLU A 35 8.33 -8.77 5.55
CA GLU A 35 9.19 -8.93 4.37
C GLU A 35 9.95 -7.63 4.04
N THR A 36 9.27 -6.48 4.08
CA THR A 36 9.92 -5.17 3.88
C THR A 36 11.07 -4.95 4.86
N ARG A 37 10.88 -5.29 6.14
CA ARG A 37 11.92 -5.17 7.18
C ARG A 37 13.15 -6.07 6.96
N LYS A 38 13.05 -7.11 6.14
CA LYS A 38 14.22 -7.93 5.78
C LYS A 38 15.14 -7.22 4.80
N LYS A 39 14.61 -6.25 4.02
CA LYS A 39 15.33 -5.55 2.96
C LYS A 39 15.66 -4.10 3.32
N TYR A 40 14.77 -3.41 4.03
CA TYR A 40 14.87 -1.98 4.31
C TYR A 40 14.54 -1.66 5.77
N GLU A 41 14.95 -0.47 6.22
CA GLU A 41 14.58 0.05 7.53
C GLU A 41 13.19 0.69 7.49
N VAL A 42 12.22 0.07 8.18
CA VAL A 42 10.89 0.64 8.36
C VAL A 42 10.92 1.58 9.57
N VAL A 43 10.86 2.88 9.30
CA VAL A 43 10.92 3.96 10.31
C VAL A 43 9.59 4.12 11.03
N LEU A 44 8.49 4.02 10.28
CA LEU A 44 7.14 4.11 10.80
C LEU A 44 6.23 3.18 10.00
N ALA A 45 5.27 2.56 10.67
CA ALA A 45 4.18 1.84 10.03
C ALA A 45 2.90 2.08 10.81
N SER A 46 1.79 2.33 10.12
CA SER A 46 0.48 2.47 10.74
C SER A 46 0.09 1.20 11.51
N GLU A 47 -0.29 1.34 12.77
CA GLU A 47 -0.87 0.25 13.58
C GLU A 47 -2.40 0.16 13.43
N GLN A 48 -3.02 1.25 12.99
CA GLN A 48 -4.44 1.36 12.73
C GLN A 48 -4.67 1.69 11.26
N VAL A 49 -5.79 1.19 10.73
CA VAL A 49 -6.24 1.53 9.39
C VAL A 49 -7.15 2.74 9.47
N TYR A 50 -7.07 3.62 8.49
CA TYR A 50 -8.07 4.66 8.30
C TYR A 50 -9.13 4.17 7.32
N ASN A 51 -10.41 4.37 7.64
CA ASN A 51 -11.52 4.00 6.77
C ASN A 51 -11.83 5.17 5.82
N LEU A 52 -11.58 4.99 4.52
CA LEU A 52 -11.87 6.00 3.49
C LEU A 52 -13.32 5.93 2.99
N GLY A 53 -14.02 4.82 3.22
CA GLY A 53 -15.34 4.58 2.66
C GLY A 53 -15.28 4.15 1.19
N GLN A 54 -16.41 4.30 0.51
CA GLN A 54 -16.63 3.86 -0.87
C GLN A 54 -16.50 4.99 -1.90
N SER A 55 -16.41 6.25 -1.45
CA SER A 55 -16.25 7.41 -2.31
C SER A 55 -14.83 7.60 -2.84
N ASP A 56 -13.88 6.78 -2.37
CA ASP A 56 -12.51 6.79 -2.83
C ASP A 56 -12.41 6.25 -4.27
N MET A 57 -11.56 6.88 -5.10
CA MET A 57 -11.43 6.52 -6.51
C MET A 57 -10.96 5.07 -6.73
N LEU A 58 -10.22 4.50 -5.78
CA LEU A 58 -9.72 3.12 -5.89
C LEU A 58 -10.78 2.09 -5.51
N PHE A 59 -11.88 2.47 -4.87
CA PHE A 59 -12.88 1.52 -4.38
C PHE A 59 -13.42 0.63 -5.51
N GLU A 60 -14.00 1.24 -6.55
CA GLU A 60 -14.58 0.51 -7.69
C GLU A 60 -13.53 -0.19 -8.56
N LEU A 61 -12.27 0.27 -8.53
CA LEU A 61 -11.18 -0.38 -9.26
C LEU A 61 -10.78 -1.69 -8.57
N LEU A 62 -10.44 -1.61 -7.29
CA LEU A 62 -9.96 -2.75 -6.50
C LEU A 62 -11.09 -3.74 -6.22
N LEU A 63 -12.34 -3.28 -6.07
CA LEU A 63 -13.49 -4.18 -5.89
C LEU A 63 -13.69 -5.10 -7.10
N LYS A 64 -13.38 -4.64 -8.32
CA LYS A 64 -13.45 -5.49 -9.53
C LYS A 64 -12.40 -6.59 -9.53
N GLU A 65 -11.29 -6.43 -8.83
CA GLU A 65 -10.26 -7.46 -8.72
C GLU A 65 -10.71 -8.60 -7.79
N ILE A 66 -11.53 -8.28 -6.78
CA ILE A 66 -12.18 -9.26 -5.89
C ILE A 66 -13.23 -10.07 -6.67
N VAL A 67 -14.10 -9.37 -7.41
CA VAL A 67 -15.18 -10.01 -8.18
C VAL A 67 -14.62 -10.74 -9.40
N ALA A 68 -13.54 -10.23 -9.99
CA ALA A 68 -12.89 -10.75 -11.18
C ALA A 68 -13.90 -10.98 -12.34
N PHE A 69 -14.08 -12.25 -12.75
CA PHE A 69 -15.03 -12.66 -13.78
C PHE A 69 -16.37 -13.15 -13.21
N GLY A 70 -16.59 -12.98 -11.90
CA GLY A 70 -17.82 -13.34 -11.20
C GLY A 70 -18.98 -12.39 -11.51
N GLU A 71 -20.13 -12.67 -10.89
CA GLU A 71 -21.28 -11.79 -10.98
C GLU A 71 -20.99 -10.47 -10.25
N PRO A 72 -21.34 -9.31 -10.84
CA PRO A 72 -21.22 -8.03 -10.16
C PRO A 72 -22.01 -8.03 -8.86
N LEU A 73 -21.40 -7.51 -7.79
CA LEU A 73 -22.07 -7.31 -6.51
C LEU A 73 -23.25 -6.35 -6.67
N SER A 74 -24.35 -6.68 -6.01
CA SER A 74 -25.45 -5.75 -5.79
C SER A 74 -25.00 -4.58 -4.91
N GLU A 75 -25.72 -3.47 -4.94
CA GLU A 75 -25.37 -2.30 -4.12
C GLU A 75 -25.42 -2.61 -2.62
N GLU A 76 -26.33 -3.49 -2.17
CA GLU A 76 -26.40 -3.95 -0.77
C GLU A 76 -25.15 -4.77 -0.37
N GLU A 77 -24.67 -5.65 -1.25
CA GLU A 77 -23.43 -6.40 -0.98
C GLU A 77 -22.19 -5.48 -0.99
N LYS A 78 -22.20 -4.41 -1.80
CA LYS A 78 -21.11 -3.43 -1.81
C LYS A 78 -21.00 -2.68 -0.49
N GLU A 79 -22.12 -2.40 0.20
CA GLU A 79 -22.15 -1.74 1.52
C GLU A 79 -21.31 -2.47 2.58
N GLU A 80 -21.02 -3.76 2.39
CA GLU A 80 -20.19 -4.56 3.28
C GLU A 80 -18.68 -4.35 3.06
N TYR A 81 -18.29 -3.66 1.99
CA TYR A 81 -16.92 -3.35 1.62
C TYR A 81 -16.59 -1.88 1.86
N SER A 82 -15.31 -1.61 2.10
CA SER A 82 -14.78 -0.25 2.15
C SER A 82 -13.32 -0.22 1.71
N THR A 83 -12.86 0.95 1.26
CA THR A 83 -11.43 1.22 1.10
C THR A 83 -10.83 1.61 2.45
N PHE A 84 -9.69 1.02 2.77
CA PHE A 84 -8.90 1.32 3.95
C PHE A 84 -7.51 1.81 3.56
N MET A 85 -6.91 2.64 4.39
CA MET A 85 -5.57 3.21 4.17
C MET A 85 -4.64 2.93 5.35
N VAL A 86 -3.38 2.65 5.02
CA VAL A 86 -2.24 2.59 5.94
C VAL A 86 -1.05 3.30 5.33
N ASN A 87 -0.21 3.87 6.20
CA ASN A 87 1.00 4.57 5.78
C ASN A 87 2.23 3.89 6.37
N THR A 88 3.28 3.76 5.57
CA THR A 88 4.59 3.24 5.98
C THR A 88 5.67 4.21 5.56
N ILE A 89 6.57 4.57 6.47
CA ILE A 89 7.78 5.34 6.13
C ILE A 89 8.96 4.37 6.15
N VAL A 90 9.67 4.30 5.02
CA VAL A 90 10.82 3.41 4.84
C VAL A 90 12.04 4.23 4.47
N SER A 91 13.16 3.94 5.12
CA SER A 91 14.47 4.45 4.76
C SER A 91 15.11 3.47 3.77
N VAL A 92 15.46 3.98 2.58
CA VAL A 92 16.09 3.19 1.51
C VAL A 92 17.40 3.85 1.08
N PRO A 93 18.35 3.08 0.54
CA PRO A 93 19.51 3.66 -0.11
C PRO A 93 19.07 4.57 -1.26
N LYS A 94 19.69 5.74 -1.39
CA LYS A 94 19.47 6.62 -2.53
C LYS A 94 20.02 5.94 -3.78
N ASP A 95 19.18 5.81 -4.80
CA ASP A 95 19.54 5.35 -6.13
C ASP A 95 19.05 6.37 -7.17
N ASP A 96 19.64 6.33 -8.38
CA ASP A 96 19.28 7.25 -9.46
C ASP A 96 18.15 6.68 -10.37
N ASN A 97 17.75 5.43 -10.14
CA ASN A 97 16.84 4.67 -11.01
C ASN A 97 15.46 4.39 -10.37
N ASP A 98 15.26 4.81 -9.12
CA ASP A 98 14.05 4.57 -8.35
C ASP A 98 13.73 3.07 -8.12
N ASP A 99 14.74 2.20 -8.25
CA ASP A 99 14.61 0.75 -8.10
C ASP A 99 14.09 0.38 -6.69
N ALA A 100 14.50 1.15 -5.68
CA ALA A 100 14.00 0.99 -4.32
C ALA A 100 12.51 1.31 -4.19
N ALA A 101 12.01 2.32 -4.92
CA ALA A 101 10.59 2.71 -4.88
C ALA A 101 9.71 1.65 -5.53
N TRP A 102 10.09 1.16 -6.72
CA TRP A 102 9.37 0.05 -7.38
C TRP A 102 9.37 -1.22 -6.53
N GLY A 103 10.52 -1.57 -5.97
CA GLY A 103 10.61 -2.73 -5.08
C GLY A 103 9.79 -2.57 -3.80
N LEU A 104 9.52 -1.34 -3.33
CA LEU A 104 8.65 -1.10 -2.19
C LEU A 104 7.17 -1.24 -2.53
N ILE A 105 6.75 -0.81 -3.73
CA ILE A 105 5.38 -1.03 -4.21
C ILE A 105 5.09 -2.53 -4.20
N ASP A 106 5.94 -3.33 -4.84
CA ASP A 106 5.79 -4.79 -4.89
C ASP A 106 5.79 -5.42 -3.49
N LEU A 107 6.67 -4.95 -2.59
CA LEU A 107 6.77 -5.49 -1.23
C LEU A 107 5.56 -5.15 -0.36
N LEU A 108 4.90 -4.02 -0.59
CA LEU A 108 3.79 -3.53 0.23
C LEU A 108 2.40 -3.83 -0.35
N GLU A 109 2.30 -4.24 -1.61
CA GLU A 109 1.07 -4.84 -2.14
C GLU A 109 0.67 -6.07 -1.32
N MET A 110 -0.62 -6.15 -1.01
CA MET A 110 -1.17 -7.11 -0.04
C MET A 110 -1.51 -8.47 -0.64
N ASP A 111 -1.93 -8.50 -1.90
CA ASP A 111 -2.09 -9.74 -2.65
C ASP A 111 -0.77 -10.12 -3.33
N TYR A 112 -0.53 -11.43 -3.44
CA TYR A 112 0.62 -11.94 -4.18
C TYR A 112 0.31 -11.93 -5.68
N ALA A 113 1.34 -11.82 -6.52
CA ALA A 113 1.19 -11.68 -7.97
C ALA A 113 0.42 -12.84 -8.66
N ASP A 114 0.31 -14.00 -8.01
CA ASP A 114 -0.41 -15.18 -8.47
C ASP A 114 -1.77 -15.41 -7.78
N GLU A 115 -2.18 -14.52 -6.88
CA GLU A 115 -3.45 -14.61 -6.14
C GLU A 115 -4.58 -13.96 -6.97
N PHE A 116 -5.29 -14.78 -7.76
CA PHE A 116 -6.44 -14.34 -8.56
C PHE A 116 -7.64 -15.30 -8.43
N PRO A 117 -8.87 -14.81 -8.11
CA PRO A 117 -9.22 -13.42 -7.78
C PRO A 117 -8.48 -12.88 -6.57
N ALA A 118 -8.33 -11.56 -6.52
CA ALA A 118 -7.65 -10.86 -5.45
C ALA A 118 -8.40 -11.02 -4.11
N VAL A 119 -7.68 -11.15 -2.99
CA VAL A 119 -8.29 -11.30 -1.66
C VAL A 119 -8.34 -9.96 -0.94
N PHE A 120 -7.24 -9.20 -0.97
CA PHE A 120 -7.11 -7.86 -0.41
C PHE A 120 -6.45 -6.92 -1.43
N PRO A 121 -7.11 -6.64 -2.57
CA PRO A 121 -6.50 -5.88 -3.64
C PRO A 121 -6.13 -4.51 -3.11
N SER A 122 -4.91 -4.10 -3.43
CA SER A 122 -4.28 -2.94 -2.84
C SER A 122 -3.47 -2.18 -3.86
N HIS A 123 -3.34 -0.88 -3.65
CA HIS A 123 -2.50 -0.01 -4.45
C HIS A 123 -1.62 0.81 -3.51
N THR A 124 -0.31 0.80 -3.75
CA THR A 124 0.66 1.56 -2.97
C THR A 124 1.25 2.69 -3.79
N ARG A 125 1.07 3.93 -3.32
CA ARG A 125 1.76 5.10 -3.85
C ARG A 125 2.98 5.42 -3.00
N VAL A 126 4.11 5.74 -3.63
CA VAL A 126 5.36 6.07 -2.95
C VAL A 126 5.71 7.53 -3.20
N ILE A 127 6.07 8.25 -2.13
CA ILE A 127 6.41 9.67 -2.15
C ILE A 127 7.71 9.89 -1.38
N THR A 128 8.71 10.50 -2.02
CA THR A 128 9.94 10.88 -1.32
C THR A 128 9.69 12.01 -0.33
N MET A 129 10.09 11.80 0.93
CA MET A 129 9.97 12.80 1.98
C MET A 129 11.26 13.61 2.11
N SER A 130 11.12 14.93 2.23
CA SER A 130 12.22 15.75 2.75
C SER A 130 12.47 15.44 4.23
N PRO A 131 13.67 15.71 4.76
CA PRO A 131 13.97 15.58 6.18
C PRO A 131 13.03 16.38 7.10
N THR A 132 12.39 17.43 6.57
CA THR A 132 11.44 18.29 7.31
C THR A 132 9.98 17.82 7.17
N GLY A 133 9.72 16.77 6.40
CA GLY A 133 8.37 16.27 6.13
C GLY A 133 7.55 17.15 5.17
N GLN A 134 8.20 18.10 4.48
CA GLN A 134 7.56 18.93 3.46
C GLN A 134 7.65 18.29 2.07
N GLU A 135 6.60 18.49 1.27
CA GLU A 135 6.61 18.15 -0.15
C GLU A 135 7.70 18.98 -0.85
N THR A 136 8.63 18.30 -1.53
CA THR A 136 9.70 18.97 -2.26
C THR A 136 9.29 19.10 -3.73
N PRO A 137 9.17 20.32 -4.29
CA PRO A 137 8.80 20.50 -5.68
C PRO A 137 9.83 19.87 -6.63
N GLY A 138 9.36 19.15 -7.66
CA GLY A 138 10.19 18.69 -8.78
C GLY A 138 10.63 17.22 -8.76
N PHE A 139 9.96 16.35 -8.00
CA PHE A 139 10.24 14.91 -8.02
C PHE A 139 9.22 14.11 -8.85
N THR A 140 9.73 13.09 -9.53
CA THR A 140 9.14 12.41 -10.70
C THR A 140 7.94 11.50 -10.40
N PHE A 141 7.65 11.19 -9.13
CA PHE A 141 6.48 10.41 -8.73
C PHE A 141 5.41 11.33 -8.12
N GLN A 142 4.72 12.07 -8.99
CA GLN A 142 3.41 12.62 -8.68
C GLN A 142 2.34 11.75 -9.33
#